data_AF-A0A6N8GUJ2-F1
#
_entry.id   AF-A0A6N8GUJ2-F1
#
_cell.length_a   1.000
_cell.length_b   1.000
_cell.length_c   1.000
_cell.angle_alpha   90.00
_cell.angle_beta   90.00
_cell.angle_gamma   90.00
#
_symmetry.space_group_name_H-M   'P 1'
#
loop_
_entity.id
_entity.type
_entity.pdbx_description
1 polymer ?
#
loop_
_entity_poly.entity_id
_entity_poly.type
_entity_poly.pdbx_seq_one_letter_code
_entity_poly.pdbx_strand_id
1 'polypeptide(L)'
;MENEDITTEKLRAAAIRVAASVMADDLADRPLEVILEQLLITHAPQPIVIDVADRYYEHDGSRFELKYPFRGDLKLLIEVSEMVSRGQSTGGQSVAEFAFNVDHQLGEDFADQLAQLVTKIEEKLLEDVRTANEIIGQRQAVFAETLRAELQPRWKMTRALRGAMEQLQVPLTRPTSGRVEVPVRPAPLSMRVLEEAAATGAPQWALADDMAESVVQTIASFSKALERLPGTTKKLLEQDEETLRDVLLFVLNANFQGQVTGETFIGQGKSDLLLRWKDRDAFVGECKIWKGPQALTAGLEQLLTRYTLWRQSRIALIVFMRGHRNVTDLIDSAHAAISAHPRTQRLIDASEPASRGDYEVLASDDEKRLAHLTFLPVVID
;
A
#
# COMPACT_ATOMS: atom_id res chain seq x y z
N MET A 1 -10.86 42.38 32.08
CA MET A 1 -11.90 41.66 31.32
C MET A 1 -11.79 41.89 29.81
N GLU A 2 -11.87 43.12 29.31
CA GLU A 2 -11.91 43.37 27.83
C GLU A 2 -10.62 42.95 27.08
N ASN A 3 -9.45 43.08 27.70
CA ASN A 3 -8.16 42.72 27.08
C ASN A 3 -7.87 41.20 27.08
N GLU A 4 -8.49 40.47 28.01
CA GLU A 4 -8.33 39.02 28.18
C GLU A 4 -9.16 38.25 27.14
N ASP A 5 -10.35 38.75 26.84
CA ASP A 5 -11.24 38.21 25.81
C ASP A 5 -10.62 38.30 24.40
N ILE A 6 -10.04 39.47 24.08
CA ILE A 6 -9.32 39.72 22.82
C ILE A 6 -8.09 38.80 22.69
N THR A 7 -7.39 38.53 23.79
CA THR A 7 -6.20 37.67 23.79
C THR A 7 -6.58 36.20 23.57
N THR A 8 -7.68 35.77 24.21
CA THR A 8 -8.24 34.42 24.05
C THR A 8 -8.73 34.18 22.63
N GLU A 9 -9.42 35.15 22.03
CA GLU A 9 -9.89 35.07 20.65
C GLU A 9 -8.73 34.98 19.65
N LYS A 10 -7.66 35.77 19.86
CA LYS A 10 -6.42 35.68 19.06
C LYS A 10 -5.76 34.30 19.17
N LEU A 11 -5.72 33.71 20.36
CA LEU A 11 -5.19 32.36 20.58
C LEU A 11 -6.02 31.29 19.86
N ARG A 12 -7.34 31.36 19.95
CA ARG A 12 -8.25 30.47 19.20
C ARG A 12 -8.02 30.60 17.70
N ALA A 13 -7.97 31.83 17.18
CA ALA A 13 -7.70 32.08 15.77
C ALA A 13 -6.33 31.54 15.32
N ALA A 14 -5.30 31.63 16.18
CA ALA A 14 -3.99 31.04 15.91
C ALA A 14 -4.06 29.50 15.87
N ALA A 15 -4.73 28.87 16.83
CA ALA A 15 -4.92 27.43 16.87
C ALA A 15 -5.66 26.92 15.61
N ILE A 16 -6.72 27.62 15.18
CA ILE A 16 -7.46 27.29 13.95
C ILE A 16 -6.56 27.37 12.71
N ARG A 17 -5.73 28.42 12.58
CA ARG A 17 -4.78 28.54 11.46
C ARG A 17 -3.75 27.41 11.45
N VAL A 18 -3.22 27.05 12.62
CA VAL A 18 -2.28 25.93 12.77
C VAL A 18 -2.98 24.62 12.40
N ALA A 19 -4.19 24.37 12.91
CA ALA A 19 -4.99 23.20 12.55
C ALA A 19 -5.20 23.10 11.03
N ALA A 20 -5.52 24.21 10.36
CA ALA A 20 -5.75 24.25 8.92
C ALA A 20 -4.51 23.89 8.10
N SER A 21 -3.30 24.13 8.62
CA SER A 21 -2.04 23.78 7.96
C SER A 21 -1.68 22.29 8.02
N VAL A 22 -2.35 21.50 8.88
CA VAL A 22 -2.09 20.06 9.00
C VAL A 22 -2.63 19.33 7.76
N MET A 23 -1.74 18.59 7.10
CA MET A 23 -2.06 17.84 5.89
C MET A 23 -2.97 16.64 6.19
N ALA A 24 -3.82 16.28 5.22
CA ALA A 24 -4.70 15.13 5.36
C ALA A 24 -3.92 13.81 5.53
N ASP A 25 -2.76 13.67 4.89
CA ASP A 25 -1.92 12.49 5.01
C ASP A 25 -1.36 12.33 6.43
N ASP A 26 -0.89 13.41 7.05
CA ASP A 26 -0.45 13.40 8.45
C ASP A 26 -1.57 12.95 9.39
N LEU A 27 -2.80 13.43 9.18
CA LEU A 27 -3.97 13.02 9.96
C LEU A 27 -4.34 11.55 9.75
N ALA A 28 -4.07 11.01 8.57
CA ALA A 28 -4.36 9.63 8.26
C ALA A 28 -3.35 8.68 8.91
N ASP A 29 -2.07 9.02 8.82
CA ASP A 29 -0.97 8.09 9.11
C ASP A 29 -0.53 8.12 10.57
N ARG A 30 -0.85 9.20 11.31
CA ARG A 30 -0.37 9.39 12.69
C ARG A 30 -1.51 9.41 13.73
N PRO A 31 -1.26 8.96 14.98
CA PRO A 31 -2.20 9.13 16.08
C PRO A 31 -2.42 10.62 16.38
N LEU A 32 -3.66 11.01 16.70
CA LEU A 32 -4.03 12.40 16.99
C LEU A 32 -3.17 13.01 18.11
N GLU A 33 -2.89 12.26 19.16
CA GLU A 33 -2.10 12.73 20.30
C GLU A 33 -0.68 13.14 19.91
N VAL A 34 -0.05 12.40 18.99
CA VAL A 34 1.31 12.71 18.50
C VAL A 34 1.32 13.99 17.68
N ILE A 35 0.26 14.23 16.89
CA ILE A 35 0.12 15.46 16.10
C ILE A 35 -0.10 16.65 17.05
N LEU A 36 -0.98 16.51 18.03
CA LEU A 36 -1.26 17.54 19.03
C LEU A 36 -0.01 17.91 19.81
N GLU A 37 0.74 16.93 20.31
CA GLU A 37 1.98 17.15 21.05
C GLU A 37 3.00 17.95 20.23
N GLN A 38 3.25 17.56 18.98
CA GLN A 38 4.19 18.26 18.10
C GLN A 38 3.77 19.72 17.83
N LEU A 39 2.48 19.96 17.59
CA LEU A 39 1.95 21.29 17.33
C LEU A 39 1.97 22.17 18.58
N LEU A 40 1.75 21.59 19.76
CA LEU A 40 1.86 22.31 21.03
C LEU A 40 3.30 22.73 21.31
N ILE A 41 4.26 21.83 21.09
CA ILE A 41 5.70 22.14 21.23
C ILE A 41 6.10 23.28 20.28
N THR A 42 5.58 23.28 19.05
CA THR A 42 6.02 24.21 18.00
C THR A 42 5.32 25.56 18.06
N HIS A 43 4.03 25.60 18.41
CA HIS A 43 3.18 26.77 18.23
C HIS A 43 2.50 27.27 19.49
N ALA A 44 2.42 26.47 20.56
CA ALA A 44 1.82 26.95 21.79
C ALA A 44 2.76 27.95 22.49
N PRO A 45 2.21 28.89 23.28
CA PRO A 45 3.00 29.75 24.15
C PRO A 45 3.94 28.92 25.01
N GLN A 46 5.23 29.26 25.07
CA GLN A 46 6.24 28.49 25.80
C GLN A 46 6.45 29.07 27.20
N PRO A 47 6.67 28.22 28.22
CA PRO A 47 6.92 28.69 29.58
C PRO A 47 8.23 29.49 29.65
N ILE A 48 8.25 30.43 30.59
CA ILE A 48 9.43 31.18 30.95
C ILE A 48 10.31 30.31 31.82
N VAL A 49 11.55 30.09 31.36
CA VAL A 49 12.59 29.36 32.09
C VAL A 49 13.76 30.31 32.30
N ILE A 50 14.05 30.56 33.56
CA ILE A 50 15.12 31.45 34.02
C ILE A 50 16.00 30.70 35.02
N ASP A 51 17.31 30.84 34.86
CA ASP A 51 18.27 30.49 35.90
C ASP A 51 18.82 31.78 36.48
N VAL A 52 18.51 32.07 37.74
CA VAL A 52 18.99 33.30 38.39
C VAL A 52 20.51 33.29 38.61
N ALA A 53 21.15 32.11 38.54
CA ALA A 53 22.60 32.00 38.62
C ALA A 53 23.30 32.46 37.33
N ASP A 54 22.61 32.44 36.18
CA ASP A 54 23.14 32.89 34.88
C ASP A 54 23.16 34.42 34.73
N ARG A 55 22.84 35.14 35.81
CA ARG A 55 22.83 36.60 35.82
C ARG A 55 24.22 37.18 35.54
N TYR A 56 24.24 38.34 34.90
CA TYR A 56 25.43 39.16 34.74
C TYR A 56 25.05 40.62 34.95
N TYR A 57 26.06 41.49 35.07
CA TYR A 57 25.82 42.92 35.21
C TYR A 57 26.56 43.70 34.13
N GLU A 58 25.98 44.82 33.75
CA GLU A 58 26.66 45.88 32.99
C GLU A 58 26.61 47.17 33.82
N HIS A 59 27.66 47.99 33.70
CA HIS A 59 27.72 49.29 34.38
C HIS A 59 27.95 50.42 33.37
N ASP A 60 27.32 51.56 33.61
CA ASP A 60 27.64 52.83 32.95
C ASP A 60 27.63 53.94 34.00
N GLY A 61 28.82 54.36 34.45
CA GLY A 61 28.97 55.33 35.54
C GLY A 61 28.39 54.82 36.86
N SER A 62 27.39 55.52 37.40
CA SER A 62 26.68 55.17 38.66
C SER A 62 25.46 54.25 38.46
N ARG A 63 25.17 53.87 37.21
CA ARG A 63 24.04 52.99 36.86
C ARG A 63 24.52 51.55 36.74
N PHE A 64 23.93 50.66 37.52
CA PHE A 64 24.14 49.23 37.45
C PHE A 64 22.89 48.56 36.87
N GLU A 65 23.10 47.71 35.87
CA GLU A 65 22.03 46.91 35.27
C GLU A 65 22.31 45.44 35.52
N LEU A 66 21.46 44.79 36.32
CA LEU A 66 21.45 43.33 36.41
C LEU A 66 20.65 42.77 35.24
N LYS A 67 21.24 41.78 34.58
CA LYS A 67 20.67 41.12 33.41
C LYS A 67 20.51 39.64 33.68
N TYR A 68 19.31 39.13 33.43
CA TYR A 68 18.98 37.73 33.59
C TYR A 68 18.60 37.13 32.25
N PRO A 69 19.45 36.28 31.65
CA PRO A 69 19.09 35.47 30.50
C PRO A 69 17.94 34.52 30.83
N PHE A 70 16.97 34.42 29.93
CA PHE A 70 15.89 33.46 30.04
C PHE A 70 15.37 33.05 28.65
N ARG A 71 14.55 32.00 28.64
CA ARG A 71 13.79 31.56 27.46
C ARG A 71 12.31 31.73 27.72
N GLY A 72 11.53 32.14 26.72
CA GLY A 72 10.08 32.30 26.82
C GLY A 72 9.58 33.69 26.44
N ASP A 73 8.35 34.00 26.84
CA ASP A 73 7.64 35.22 26.46
C ASP A 73 8.07 36.44 27.29
N LEU A 74 9.00 37.23 26.75
CA LEU A 74 9.47 38.48 27.37
C LEU A 74 8.37 39.51 27.54
N LYS A 75 7.42 39.58 26.60
CA LYS A 75 6.38 40.60 26.66
C LYS A 75 5.46 40.34 27.85
N LEU A 76 5.07 39.08 28.05
CA LEU A 76 4.28 38.70 29.21
C LEU A 76 5.05 38.91 30.51
N LEU A 77 6.36 38.63 30.54
CA LEU A 77 7.17 38.88 31.74
C LEU A 77 7.19 40.37 32.13
N ILE A 78 7.33 41.26 31.15
CA ILE A 78 7.26 42.71 31.36
C ILE A 78 5.87 43.16 31.81
N GLU A 79 4.80 42.53 31.29
CA GLU A 79 3.42 42.83 31.70
C GLU A 79 3.12 42.40 33.15
N VAL A 80 3.74 41.32 33.62
CA VAL A 80 3.50 40.75 34.96
C VAL A 80 4.48 41.30 36.01
N SER A 81 5.71 41.65 35.61
CA SER A 81 6.76 42.11 36.52
C SER A 81 7.01 43.61 36.38
N GLU A 82 6.63 44.38 37.40
CA GLU A 82 6.93 45.82 37.49
C GLU A 82 8.44 46.10 37.63
N MET A 83 9.24 45.08 37.95
CA MET A 83 10.68 45.20 38.13
C MET A 83 11.46 45.10 36.82
N VAL A 84 10.91 44.46 35.79
CA VAL A 84 11.57 44.31 34.49
C VAL A 84 11.47 45.62 33.72
N SER A 85 12.55 46.39 33.75
CA SER A 85 12.58 47.73 33.17
C SER A 85 12.66 47.73 31.65
N ARG A 86 13.38 46.75 31.08
CA ARG A 86 13.55 46.51 29.64
C ARG A 86 13.86 45.04 29.40
N GLY A 87 13.83 44.65 28.14
CA GLY A 87 14.44 43.41 27.72
C GLY A 87 14.70 43.39 26.22
N GLN A 88 15.63 42.53 25.83
CA GLN A 88 15.96 42.27 24.44
C GLN A 88 15.66 40.80 24.15
N SER A 89 15.13 40.52 22.96
CA SER A 89 14.95 39.15 22.49
C SER A 89 15.67 38.98 21.17
N THR A 90 16.60 38.03 21.08
CA THR A 90 17.37 37.73 19.88
C THR A 90 17.50 36.22 19.75
N GLY A 91 17.06 35.66 18.62
CA GLY A 91 17.27 34.23 18.31
C GLY A 91 16.66 33.23 19.30
N GLY A 92 15.61 33.60 20.04
CA GLY A 92 14.95 32.72 21.02
C GLY A 92 15.56 32.77 22.44
N GLN A 93 16.59 33.57 22.66
CA GLN A 93 17.02 33.97 23.99
C GLN A 93 16.53 35.39 24.29
N SER A 94 15.97 35.57 25.47
CA SER A 94 15.52 36.85 25.98
C SER A 94 16.37 37.23 27.18
N VAL A 95 16.60 38.52 27.39
CA VAL A 95 17.29 39.03 28.57
C VAL A 95 16.35 39.97 29.28
N ALA A 96 16.07 39.70 30.56
CA ALA A 96 15.34 40.60 31.43
C ALA A 96 16.34 41.56 32.08
N GLU A 97 16.12 42.87 31.91
CA GLU A 97 17.03 43.91 32.39
C GLU A 97 16.41 44.66 33.57
N PHE A 98 17.15 44.69 34.68
CA PHE A 98 16.78 45.36 35.92
C PHE A 98 17.80 46.47 36.19
N ALA A 99 17.40 47.72 35.96
CA ALA A 99 18.23 48.88 36.23
C ALA A 99 18.00 49.39 37.66
N PHE A 100 19.08 49.60 38.42
CA PHE A 100 19.04 50.32 39.70
C PHE A 100 20.19 51.31 39.79
N ASN A 101 19.92 52.44 40.45
CA ASN A 101 20.93 53.46 40.73
C ASN A 101 21.59 53.12 42.07
N VAL A 102 22.91 52.98 42.06
CA VAL A 102 23.67 52.84 43.30
C VAL A 102 24.04 54.25 43.76
N ASP A 103 23.53 54.65 44.93
CA ASP A 103 23.84 55.95 45.50
C ASP A 103 25.29 55.97 46.00
N HIS A 104 25.99 57.11 45.82
CA HIS A 104 27.45 57.22 45.98
C HIS A 104 27.97 57.16 47.44
N GLN A 105 27.10 56.89 48.41
CA GLN A 105 27.49 56.75 49.83
C GLN A 105 27.84 55.30 50.17
N LEU A 106 28.97 54.84 49.66
CA LEU A 106 29.46 53.47 49.89
C LEU A 106 30.23 53.39 51.22
N GLY A 107 29.66 52.68 52.21
CA GLY A 107 30.31 52.31 53.49
C GLY A 107 30.88 50.88 53.48
N GLU A 108 31.44 50.42 54.61
CA GLU A 108 32.05 49.08 54.74
C GLU A 108 31.05 47.91 54.50
N ASP A 109 29.75 48.13 54.73
CA ASP A 109 28.69 47.10 54.62
C ASP A 109 28.05 47.01 53.21
N PHE A 110 28.59 47.70 52.20
CA PHE A 110 27.96 47.79 50.87
C PHE A 110 27.75 46.42 50.20
N ALA A 111 28.71 45.50 50.34
CA ALA A 111 28.62 44.18 49.73
C ALA A 111 27.42 43.38 50.27
N ASP A 112 27.17 43.44 51.59
CA ASP A 112 26.06 42.75 52.24
C ASP A 112 24.72 43.38 51.87
N GLN A 113 24.65 44.71 51.78
CA GLN A 113 23.46 45.42 51.34
C GLN A 113 23.10 45.09 49.87
N LEU A 114 24.11 45.03 49.00
CA LEU A 114 23.94 44.65 47.60
C LEU A 114 23.50 43.19 47.48
N ALA A 115 24.09 42.28 48.26
CA ALA A 115 23.70 40.87 48.29
C ALA A 115 22.23 40.71 48.73
N GLN A 116 21.80 41.42 49.77
CA GLN A 116 20.39 41.41 50.21
C GLN A 116 19.44 41.97 49.14
N LEU A 117 19.84 43.03 48.44
CA LEU A 117 19.06 43.59 47.34
C LEU A 117 18.91 42.60 46.19
N VAL A 118 20.01 41.96 45.77
CA VAL A 118 20.00 40.94 44.70
C VAL A 118 19.09 39.78 45.09
N THR A 119 19.21 39.23 46.30
CA THR A 119 18.34 38.15 46.79
C THR A 119 16.86 38.54 46.72
N LYS A 120 16.52 39.76 47.14
CA LYS A 120 15.13 40.25 47.09
C LYS A 120 14.60 40.39 45.66
N ILE A 121 15.46 40.84 44.73
CA ILE A 121 15.12 40.90 43.30
C ILE A 121 14.88 39.49 42.76
N GLU A 122 15.76 38.54 43.08
CA GLU A 122 15.65 37.15 42.63
C GLU A 122 14.39 36.47 43.16
N GLU A 123 14.07 36.64 44.44
CA GLU A 123 12.84 36.11 45.04
C GLU A 123 11.60 36.65 44.32
N LYS A 124 11.55 37.96 44.07
CA LYS A 124 10.43 38.59 43.39
C LYS A 124 10.34 38.17 41.93
N LEU A 125 11.46 38.09 41.23
CA LEU A 125 11.53 37.63 39.85
C LEU A 125 11.01 36.20 39.70
N LEU A 126 11.38 35.30 40.61
CA LEU A 126 10.88 33.92 40.60
C LEU A 126 9.37 33.84 40.88
N GLU A 127 8.82 34.73 41.70
CA GLU A 127 7.37 34.85 41.92
C GLU A 127 6.65 35.35 40.65
N ASP A 128 7.19 36.38 40.00
CA ASP A 128 6.60 36.94 38.77
C ASP A 128 6.66 35.94 37.61
N VAL A 129 7.77 35.21 37.48
CA VAL A 129 7.91 34.11 36.51
C VAL A 129 6.90 32.99 36.76
N ARG A 130 6.64 32.66 38.03
CA ARG A 130 5.60 31.67 38.38
C ARG A 130 4.23 32.13 37.92
N THR A 131 3.88 33.39 38.22
CA THR A 131 2.61 34.00 37.83
C THR A 131 2.46 34.04 36.30
N ALA A 132 3.52 34.44 35.59
CA ALA A 132 3.53 34.44 34.13
C ALA A 132 3.35 33.02 33.56
N ASN A 133 3.98 32.01 34.17
CA ASN A 133 3.85 30.61 33.76
C ASN A 133 2.46 30.03 34.02
N GLU A 134 1.76 30.45 35.07
CA GLU A 134 0.36 30.08 35.29
C GLU A 134 -0.55 30.62 34.17
N ILE A 135 -0.35 31.89 33.78
CA ILE A 135 -1.07 32.49 32.64
C ILE A 135 -0.74 31.77 31.34
N ILE A 136 0.53 31.43 31.09
CA ILE A 136 0.96 30.65 29.92
C ILE A 136 0.27 29.29 29.92
N GLY A 137 0.20 28.60 31.06
CA GLY A 137 -0.48 27.31 31.18
C GLY A 137 -1.96 27.40 30.81
N GLN A 138 -2.66 28.44 31.26
CA GLN A 138 -4.05 28.68 30.85
C GLN A 138 -4.18 28.93 29.34
N ARG A 139 -3.29 29.75 28.76
CA ARG A 139 -3.27 30.02 27.32
C ARG A 139 -2.96 28.77 26.50
N GLN A 140 -2.04 27.92 26.97
CA GLN A 140 -1.75 26.62 26.36
C GLN A 140 -2.97 25.70 26.39
N ALA A 141 -3.72 25.67 27.50
CA ALA A 141 -4.94 24.87 27.60
C ALA A 141 -6.00 25.30 26.58
N VAL A 142 -6.26 26.62 26.45
CA VAL A 142 -7.19 27.16 25.44
C VAL A 142 -6.74 26.80 24.02
N PHE A 143 -5.44 26.95 23.73
CA PHE A 143 -4.89 26.62 22.43
C PHE A 143 -5.03 25.12 22.13
N ALA A 144 -4.71 24.25 23.10
CA ALA A 144 -4.80 22.80 22.99
C ALA A 144 -6.25 22.32 22.78
N GLU A 145 -7.19 22.87 23.53
CA GLU A 145 -8.61 22.54 23.42
C GLU A 145 -9.15 22.91 22.03
N THR A 146 -8.82 24.13 21.56
CA THR A 146 -9.24 24.59 20.22
C THR A 146 -8.61 23.74 19.13
N LEU A 147 -7.32 23.44 19.23
CA LEU A 147 -6.60 22.62 18.27
C LEU A 147 -7.19 21.20 18.18
N ARG A 148 -7.50 20.59 19.33
CA ARG A 148 -8.15 19.28 19.39
C ARG A 148 -9.56 19.35 18.77
N ALA A 149 -10.34 20.37 19.08
CA ALA A 149 -11.70 20.54 18.54
C ALA A 149 -11.71 20.61 17.00
N GLU A 150 -10.73 21.28 16.39
CA GLU A 150 -10.58 21.40 14.94
C GLU A 150 -10.02 20.12 14.28
N LEU A 151 -9.02 19.48 14.90
CA LEU A 151 -8.33 18.34 14.30
C LEU A 151 -9.06 17.01 14.52
N GLN A 152 -9.72 16.80 15.66
CA GLN A 152 -10.39 15.54 15.97
C GLN A 152 -11.46 15.11 14.94
N PRO A 153 -12.40 15.98 14.48
CA PRO A 153 -13.38 15.58 13.47
C PRO A 153 -12.72 15.27 12.12
N ARG A 154 -11.72 16.06 11.71
CA ARG A 154 -10.95 15.82 10.48
C ARG A 154 -10.19 14.49 10.55
N TRP A 155 -9.52 14.23 11.66
CA TRP A 155 -8.78 12.99 11.92
C TRP A 155 -9.71 11.76 11.86
N LYS A 156 -10.87 11.82 12.53
CA LYS A 156 -11.88 10.74 12.49
C LYS A 156 -12.37 10.49 11.06
N MET A 157 -12.74 11.55 10.35
CA MET A 157 -13.26 11.43 8.98
C MET A 157 -12.22 10.88 8.02
N THR A 158 -11.00 11.43 8.03
CA THR A 158 -9.91 10.99 7.15
C THR A 158 -9.57 9.52 7.35
N ARG A 159 -9.50 9.05 8.60
CA ARG A 159 -9.22 7.63 8.88
C ARG A 159 -10.38 6.71 8.55
N ALA A 160 -11.62 7.14 8.81
CA ALA A 160 -12.81 6.36 8.43
C ALA A 160 -12.89 6.20 6.91
N LEU A 161 -12.67 7.28 6.16
CA LEU A 161 -12.63 7.26 4.71
C LEU A 161 -11.50 6.36 4.19
N ARG A 162 -10.30 6.50 4.75
CA ARG A 162 -9.15 5.67 4.37
C ARG A 162 -9.42 4.17 4.61
N GLY A 163 -9.90 3.82 5.80
CA GLY A 163 -10.25 2.43 6.12
C GLY A 163 -11.35 1.86 5.22
N ALA A 164 -12.35 2.67 4.86
CA ALA A 164 -13.37 2.27 3.89
C ALA A 164 -12.80 2.05 2.49
N MET A 165 -11.89 2.92 2.04
CA MET A 165 -11.22 2.77 0.74
C MET A 165 -10.28 1.55 0.69
N GLU A 166 -9.59 1.23 1.80
CA GLU A 166 -8.79 0.00 1.92
C GLU A 166 -9.66 -1.26 1.82
N GLN A 167 -10.82 -1.28 2.49
CA GLN A 167 -11.78 -2.39 2.39
C GLN A 167 -12.31 -2.57 0.96
N LEU A 168 -12.48 -1.46 0.24
CA LEU A 168 -12.89 -1.45 -1.17
C LEU A 168 -11.73 -1.72 -2.14
N GLN A 169 -10.51 -1.97 -1.63
CA GLN A 169 -9.29 -2.16 -2.43
C GLN A 169 -9.00 -0.99 -3.38
N VAL A 170 -9.40 0.22 -2.99
CA VAL A 170 -9.13 1.45 -3.73
C VAL A 170 -7.73 1.94 -3.37
N PRO A 171 -6.82 2.15 -4.34
CA PRO A 171 -5.50 2.69 -4.07
C PRO A 171 -5.58 4.07 -3.39
N LEU A 172 -4.97 4.20 -2.22
CA LEU A 172 -5.00 5.42 -1.39
C LEU A 172 -3.99 6.50 -1.83
N THR A 173 -2.97 6.09 -2.56
CA THR A 173 -1.95 6.96 -3.12
C THR A 173 -2.18 7.14 -4.61
N ARG A 174 -2.01 8.37 -5.10
CA ARG A 174 -1.88 8.62 -6.53
C ARG A 174 -0.66 7.85 -7.02
N PRO A 175 -0.76 7.03 -8.08
CA PRO A 175 0.41 6.46 -8.71
C PRO A 175 1.40 7.59 -9.02
N THR A 176 2.64 7.45 -8.56
CA THR A 176 3.68 8.49 -8.72
C THR A 176 4.05 8.69 -10.19
N SER A 177 3.63 7.75 -11.05
CA SER A 177 3.57 7.91 -12.48
C SER A 177 2.22 8.54 -12.88
N GLY A 178 2.25 9.59 -13.71
CA GLY A 178 1.07 10.03 -14.50
C GLY A 178 0.52 8.96 -15.46
N ARG A 179 0.98 7.72 -15.31
CA ARG A 179 0.41 6.52 -15.88
C ARG A 179 -0.28 5.81 -14.75
N VAL A 180 -1.62 5.88 -14.75
CA VAL A 180 -2.41 4.81 -14.18
C VAL A 180 -1.96 3.56 -14.94
N GLU A 181 -1.06 2.78 -14.36
CA GLU A 181 -0.99 1.36 -14.68
C GLU A 181 -2.29 0.81 -14.13
N VAL A 182 -3.36 1.01 -14.89
CA VAL A 182 -4.47 0.09 -14.87
C VAL A 182 -3.75 -1.24 -15.08
N PRO A 183 -3.88 -2.23 -14.18
CA PRO A 183 -3.64 -3.59 -14.60
C PRO A 183 -4.69 -3.79 -15.69
N VAL A 184 -4.31 -3.43 -16.91
CA VAL A 184 -4.91 -3.95 -18.12
C VAL A 184 -4.65 -5.41 -17.88
N ARG A 185 -5.63 -6.12 -17.30
CA ARG A 185 -5.75 -7.54 -17.55
C ARG A 185 -5.50 -7.62 -19.03
N PRO A 186 -4.35 -8.16 -19.47
CA PRO A 186 -3.95 -7.99 -20.84
C PRO A 186 -5.18 -8.37 -21.65
N ALA A 187 -5.67 -7.44 -22.46
CA ALA A 187 -6.59 -7.82 -23.52
C ALA A 187 -5.91 -9.03 -24.16
N PRO A 188 -6.61 -10.16 -24.35
CA PRO A 188 -5.99 -11.41 -24.78
C PRO A 188 -5.01 -11.06 -25.89
N LEU A 189 -3.72 -11.36 -25.66
CA LEU A 189 -2.60 -10.85 -26.44
C LEU A 189 -2.97 -10.91 -27.92
N SER A 190 -3.27 -9.76 -28.52
CA SER A 190 -3.71 -9.78 -29.90
C SER A 190 -2.52 -10.19 -30.75
N MET A 191 -2.77 -10.99 -31.78
CA MET A 191 -1.75 -11.43 -32.73
C MET A 191 -0.86 -10.29 -33.23
N ARG A 192 -1.43 -9.09 -33.42
CA ARG A 192 -0.69 -7.88 -33.81
C ARG A 192 0.36 -7.46 -32.78
N VAL A 193 0.03 -7.51 -31.50
CA VAL A 193 0.96 -7.14 -30.41
C VAL A 193 2.13 -8.13 -30.36
N LEU A 194 1.88 -9.41 -30.61
CA LEU A 194 2.92 -10.44 -30.67
C LEU A 194 3.80 -10.30 -31.92
N GLU A 195 3.22 -9.93 -33.05
CA GLU A 195 3.96 -9.64 -34.29
C GLU A 195 4.84 -8.39 -34.14
N GLU A 196 4.35 -7.34 -33.49
CA GLU A 196 5.11 -6.13 -33.14
C GLU A 196 6.24 -6.43 -32.14
N ALA A 197 5.97 -7.25 -31.12
CA ALA A 197 7.00 -7.70 -30.17
C ALA A 197 8.08 -8.55 -30.85
N ALA A 198 7.69 -9.43 -31.79
CA ALA A 198 8.64 -10.17 -32.60
C ALA A 198 9.48 -9.26 -33.52
N ALA A 199 8.87 -8.20 -34.08
CA ALA A 199 9.56 -7.22 -34.91
C ALA A 199 10.56 -6.35 -34.12
N THR A 200 10.31 -6.14 -32.83
CA THR A 200 11.19 -5.40 -31.91
C THR A 200 12.26 -6.27 -31.24
N GLY A 201 12.35 -7.56 -31.61
CA GLY A 201 13.45 -8.44 -31.23
C GLY A 201 13.18 -9.36 -30.02
N ALA A 202 11.93 -9.49 -29.57
CA ALA A 202 11.59 -10.45 -28.53
C ALA A 202 11.89 -11.90 -28.99
N PRO A 203 12.46 -12.75 -28.12
CA PRO A 203 12.78 -14.12 -28.49
C PRO A 203 11.52 -14.92 -28.77
N GLN A 204 11.52 -15.68 -29.87
CA GLN A 204 10.34 -16.44 -30.33
C GLN A 204 9.81 -17.47 -29.33
N TRP A 205 10.67 -17.98 -28.44
CA TRP A 205 10.28 -18.94 -27.40
C TRP A 205 9.48 -18.27 -26.28
N ALA A 206 9.84 -17.05 -25.85
CA ALA A 206 9.10 -16.32 -24.83
C ALA A 206 7.70 -15.94 -25.34
N LEU A 207 7.60 -15.52 -26.61
CA LEU A 207 6.30 -15.23 -27.23
C LEU A 207 5.41 -16.47 -27.36
N ALA A 208 5.99 -17.65 -27.61
CA ALA A 208 5.24 -18.91 -27.65
C ALA A 208 4.67 -19.26 -26.26
N ASP A 209 5.43 -19.00 -25.19
CA ASP A 209 4.97 -19.21 -23.82
C ASP A 209 3.84 -18.23 -23.46
N ASP A 210 3.98 -16.95 -23.82
CA ASP A 210 2.94 -15.94 -23.60
C ASP A 210 1.64 -16.26 -24.37
N MET A 211 1.76 -16.80 -25.58
CA MET A 211 0.62 -17.27 -26.37
C MET A 211 -0.07 -18.47 -25.71
N ALA A 212 0.70 -19.46 -25.27
CA ALA A 212 0.17 -20.63 -24.59
C ALA A 212 -0.55 -20.26 -23.29
N GLU A 213 0.00 -19.34 -22.50
CA GLU A 213 -0.65 -18.83 -21.29
C GLU A 213 -1.94 -18.07 -21.63
N SER A 214 -1.96 -17.32 -22.73
CA SER A 214 -3.18 -16.64 -23.21
C SER A 214 -4.28 -17.64 -23.59
N VAL A 215 -3.92 -18.78 -24.20
CA VAL A 215 -4.87 -19.86 -24.52
C VAL A 215 -5.44 -20.46 -23.24
N VAL A 216 -4.58 -20.78 -22.25
CA VAL A 216 -5.00 -21.28 -20.93
C VAL A 216 -5.98 -20.31 -20.26
N GLN A 217 -5.68 -19.01 -20.27
CA GLN A 217 -6.54 -17.99 -19.68
C GLN A 217 -7.89 -17.86 -20.42
N THR A 218 -7.90 -18.07 -21.74
CA THR A 218 -9.12 -18.07 -22.54
C THR A 218 -9.99 -19.29 -22.21
N ILE A 219 -9.39 -20.48 -22.04
CA ILE A 219 -10.10 -21.69 -21.61
C ILE A 219 -10.67 -21.53 -20.20
N ALA A 220 -9.91 -20.96 -19.26
CA ALA A 220 -10.39 -20.67 -17.91
C ALA A 220 -11.58 -19.68 -17.93
N SER A 221 -11.53 -18.68 -18.80
CA SER A 221 -12.62 -17.73 -18.99
C SER A 221 -13.85 -18.36 -19.62
N PHE A 222 -13.64 -19.30 -20.55
CA PHE A 222 -14.70 -20.14 -21.13
C PHE A 222 -15.39 -20.98 -20.06
N SER A 223 -14.64 -21.64 -19.16
CA SER A 223 -15.22 -22.39 -18.03
C SER A 223 -16.11 -21.50 -17.15
N LYS A 224 -15.61 -20.33 -16.72
CA LYS A 224 -16.38 -19.36 -15.92
C LYS A 224 -17.62 -18.83 -16.64
N ALA A 225 -17.60 -18.76 -17.97
CA ALA A 225 -18.76 -18.36 -18.76
C ALA A 225 -19.84 -19.47 -18.76
N LEU A 226 -19.44 -20.74 -18.83
CA LEU A 226 -20.35 -21.88 -18.74
C LEU A 226 -21.05 -21.94 -17.37
N GLU A 227 -20.33 -21.67 -16.28
CA GLU A 227 -20.89 -21.59 -14.92
C GLU A 227 -21.99 -20.51 -14.79
N ARG A 228 -21.84 -19.38 -15.50
CA ARG A 228 -22.80 -18.27 -15.47
C ARG A 228 -24.04 -18.50 -16.34
N LEU A 229 -24.02 -19.51 -17.21
CA LEU A 229 -25.07 -19.75 -18.22
C LEU A 229 -25.66 -21.16 -18.12
N PRO A 230 -26.17 -21.59 -16.94
CA PRO A 230 -26.55 -22.99 -16.68
C PRO A 230 -27.57 -23.55 -17.68
N GLY A 231 -28.49 -22.73 -18.20
CA GLY A 231 -29.48 -23.15 -19.19
C GLY A 231 -28.91 -23.46 -20.58
N THR A 232 -27.92 -22.69 -21.04
CA THR A 232 -27.22 -22.94 -22.33
C THR A 232 -26.25 -24.10 -22.17
N THR A 233 -25.54 -24.08 -21.05
CA THR A 233 -24.57 -25.07 -20.65
C THR A 233 -25.18 -26.47 -20.57
N LYS A 234 -26.36 -26.63 -19.96
CA LYS A 234 -27.09 -27.91 -19.92
C LYS A 234 -27.39 -28.50 -21.31
N LYS A 235 -27.73 -27.65 -22.29
CA LYS A 235 -27.98 -28.11 -23.67
C LYS A 235 -26.68 -28.54 -24.36
N LEU A 236 -25.60 -27.83 -24.09
CA LEU A 236 -24.28 -28.17 -24.59
C LEU A 236 -23.75 -29.47 -23.96
N LEU A 237 -24.13 -29.77 -22.72
CA LEU A 237 -23.78 -31.00 -22.00
C LEU A 237 -24.42 -32.28 -22.55
N GLU A 238 -25.54 -32.16 -23.27
CA GLU A 238 -26.18 -33.29 -23.95
C GLU A 238 -25.38 -33.72 -25.20
N GLN A 239 -24.41 -32.92 -25.62
CA GLN A 239 -23.57 -33.18 -26.78
C GLN A 239 -22.33 -34.02 -26.43
N ASP A 240 -21.63 -34.50 -27.45
CA ASP A 240 -20.41 -35.28 -27.33
C ASP A 240 -19.15 -34.42 -27.13
N GLU A 241 -18.01 -35.08 -26.95
CA GLU A 241 -16.70 -34.45 -26.74
C GLU A 241 -16.30 -33.57 -27.93
N GLU A 242 -16.61 -34.02 -29.15
CA GLU A 242 -16.33 -33.32 -30.39
C GLU A 242 -17.06 -31.97 -30.44
N THR A 243 -18.35 -31.95 -30.12
CA THR A 243 -19.14 -30.71 -30.11
C THR A 243 -18.64 -29.72 -29.05
N LEU A 244 -18.27 -30.20 -27.85
CA LEU A 244 -17.72 -29.34 -26.78
C LEU A 244 -16.39 -28.71 -27.19
N ARG A 245 -15.52 -29.51 -27.83
CA ARG A 245 -14.26 -29.06 -28.40
C ARG A 245 -14.48 -28.04 -29.52
N ASP A 246 -15.44 -28.25 -30.42
CA ASP A 246 -15.71 -27.33 -31.53
C ASP A 246 -16.20 -25.96 -31.03
N VAL A 247 -17.02 -25.93 -29.98
CA VAL A 247 -17.43 -24.68 -29.31
C VAL A 247 -16.23 -23.99 -28.67
N LEU A 248 -15.36 -24.73 -27.99
CA LEU A 248 -14.14 -24.16 -27.42
C LEU A 248 -13.20 -23.63 -28.54
N LEU A 249 -13.05 -24.38 -29.62
CA LEU A 249 -12.26 -23.99 -30.79
C LEU A 249 -12.80 -22.72 -31.45
N PHE A 250 -14.12 -22.56 -31.53
CA PHE A 250 -14.76 -21.33 -32.01
C PHE A 250 -14.38 -20.12 -31.14
N VAL A 251 -14.45 -20.27 -29.81
CA VAL A 251 -14.07 -19.22 -28.85
C VAL A 251 -12.58 -18.89 -28.98
N LEU A 252 -11.72 -19.90 -29.07
CA LEU A 252 -10.28 -19.71 -29.25
C LEU A 252 -10.00 -18.99 -30.57
N ASN A 253 -10.60 -19.40 -31.68
CA ASN A 253 -10.36 -18.75 -32.97
C ASN A 253 -10.88 -17.31 -33.06
N ALA A 254 -11.94 -16.97 -32.32
CA ALA A 254 -12.38 -15.59 -32.16
C ALA A 254 -11.32 -14.72 -31.46
N ASN A 255 -10.53 -15.29 -30.55
CA ASN A 255 -9.49 -14.58 -29.79
C ASN A 255 -8.11 -14.62 -30.47
N PHE A 256 -7.81 -15.68 -31.22
CA PHE A 256 -6.49 -15.94 -31.83
C PHE A 256 -6.51 -15.89 -33.37
N GLN A 257 -7.50 -15.20 -33.96
CA GLN A 257 -7.60 -14.94 -35.41
C GLN A 257 -7.48 -16.20 -36.29
N GLY A 258 -8.08 -17.31 -35.86
CA GLY A 258 -8.06 -18.55 -36.66
C GLY A 258 -6.78 -19.41 -36.53
N GLN A 259 -5.84 -19.04 -35.66
CA GLN A 259 -4.56 -19.77 -35.53
C GLN A 259 -4.62 -21.03 -34.66
N VAL A 260 -5.72 -21.23 -33.94
CA VAL A 260 -5.96 -22.47 -33.21
C VAL A 260 -6.68 -23.43 -34.15
N THR A 261 -6.03 -24.56 -34.42
CA THR A 261 -6.54 -25.59 -35.31
C THR A 261 -7.09 -26.75 -34.49
N GLY A 262 -8.23 -27.29 -34.92
CA GLY A 262 -8.83 -28.51 -34.37
C GLY A 262 -8.40 -29.74 -35.16
N GLU A 263 -8.45 -30.92 -34.54
CA GLU A 263 -8.19 -32.23 -35.18
C GLU A 263 -6.90 -32.32 -36.00
N THR A 264 -5.87 -31.58 -35.59
CA THR A 264 -4.67 -31.42 -36.40
C THR A 264 -3.67 -32.51 -36.09
N PHE A 265 -3.08 -33.09 -37.14
CA PHE A 265 -2.05 -34.11 -37.02
C PHE A 265 -0.75 -33.51 -36.46
N ILE A 266 -0.24 -34.12 -35.38
CA ILE A 266 1.03 -33.82 -34.73
C ILE A 266 1.75 -35.16 -34.50
N GLY A 267 2.98 -35.28 -35.01
CA GLY A 267 3.76 -36.51 -34.89
C GLY A 267 3.02 -37.72 -35.49
N GLN A 268 2.66 -38.68 -34.65
CA GLN A 268 1.97 -39.93 -35.04
C GLN A 268 0.45 -39.92 -34.79
N GLY A 269 -0.16 -38.82 -34.35
CA GLY A 269 -1.59 -38.78 -34.02
C GLY A 269 -2.27 -37.43 -34.26
N LYS A 270 -3.58 -37.36 -33.97
CA LYS A 270 -4.36 -36.11 -33.98
C LYS A 270 -4.40 -35.49 -32.58
N SER A 271 -4.32 -34.16 -32.51
CA SER A 271 -4.62 -33.36 -31.33
C SER A 271 -6.00 -32.70 -31.46
N ASP A 272 -6.69 -32.49 -30.35
CA ASP A 272 -7.95 -31.74 -30.33
C ASP A 272 -7.74 -30.25 -30.56
N LEU A 273 -6.68 -29.66 -30.00
CA LEU A 273 -6.33 -28.25 -30.16
C LEU A 273 -4.83 -28.10 -30.43
N LEU A 274 -4.47 -27.31 -31.43
CA LEU A 274 -3.10 -26.95 -31.75
C LEU A 274 -2.99 -25.47 -32.11
N LEU A 275 -2.12 -24.75 -31.39
CA LEU A 275 -1.68 -23.41 -31.74
C LEU A 275 -0.24 -23.47 -32.24
N ARG A 276 0.00 -22.99 -33.46
CA ARG A 276 1.34 -22.83 -34.01
C ARG A 276 1.74 -21.36 -34.03
N TRP A 277 2.96 -21.09 -33.57
CA TRP A 277 3.60 -19.78 -33.71
C TRP A 277 4.89 -19.93 -34.48
N LYS A 278 4.89 -19.42 -35.72
CA LYS A 278 6.00 -19.61 -36.68
C LYS A 278 6.32 -21.11 -36.83
N ASP A 279 7.56 -21.50 -36.56
CA ASP A 279 8.05 -22.89 -36.73
C ASP A 279 7.91 -23.73 -35.44
N ARG A 280 7.01 -23.35 -34.52
CA ARG A 280 6.80 -24.04 -33.23
C ARG A 280 5.33 -24.32 -32.98
N ASP A 281 5.06 -25.49 -32.40
CA ASP A 281 3.79 -25.77 -31.74
C ASP A 281 3.84 -25.10 -30.35
N ALA A 282 3.20 -23.95 -30.22
CA ALA A 282 3.23 -23.13 -29.02
C ALA A 282 2.35 -23.70 -27.91
N PHE A 283 1.19 -24.25 -28.28
CA PHE A 283 0.27 -24.88 -27.35
C PHE A 283 -0.40 -26.10 -27.98
N VAL A 284 -0.57 -27.13 -27.17
CA VAL A 284 -1.35 -28.30 -27.53
C VAL A 284 -2.34 -28.62 -26.41
N GLY A 285 -3.63 -28.77 -26.76
CA GLY A 285 -4.66 -29.25 -25.85
C GLY A 285 -5.27 -30.58 -26.29
N GLU A 286 -5.48 -31.48 -25.34
CA GLU A 286 -6.34 -32.66 -25.48
C GLU A 286 -7.61 -32.45 -24.64
N CYS A 287 -8.77 -32.65 -25.26
CA CYS A 287 -10.07 -32.51 -24.61
C CYS A 287 -10.57 -33.88 -24.16
N LYS A 288 -11.16 -33.96 -22.97
CA LYS A 288 -11.82 -35.18 -22.48
C LYS A 288 -13.10 -34.86 -21.73
N ILE A 289 -14.14 -35.66 -21.92
CA ILE A 289 -15.25 -35.71 -20.96
C ILE A 289 -14.84 -36.59 -19.77
N TRP A 290 -15.04 -36.09 -18.56
CA TRP A 290 -14.78 -36.87 -17.35
C TRP A 290 -15.66 -38.13 -17.30
N LYS A 291 -14.99 -39.29 -17.29
CA LYS A 291 -15.61 -40.62 -17.09
C LYS A 291 -14.95 -41.40 -15.94
N GLY A 292 -14.15 -40.72 -15.13
CA GLY A 292 -13.36 -41.28 -14.05
C GLY A 292 -11.84 -41.31 -14.33
N PRO A 293 -11.04 -41.68 -13.32
CA PRO A 293 -9.57 -41.62 -13.37
C PRO A 293 -8.94 -42.36 -14.54
N GLN A 294 -9.45 -43.54 -14.88
CA GLN A 294 -8.88 -44.35 -15.98
C GLN A 294 -8.98 -43.65 -17.34
N ALA A 295 -10.11 -42.98 -17.61
CA ALA A 295 -10.29 -42.23 -18.85
C ALA A 295 -9.39 -40.99 -18.90
N LEU A 296 -9.17 -40.34 -17.75
CA LEU A 296 -8.23 -39.22 -17.62
C LEU A 296 -6.79 -39.68 -17.91
N THR A 297 -6.35 -40.76 -17.26
CA THR A 297 -5.01 -41.34 -17.45
C THR A 297 -4.78 -41.72 -18.92
N ALA A 298 -5.77 -42.32 -19.59
CA ALA A 298 -5.68 -42.63 -21.01
C ALA A 298 -5.53 -41.38 -21.89
N GLY A 299 -6.26 -40.29 -21.55
CA GLY A 299 -6.10 -38.99 -22.21
C GLY A 299 -4.71 -38.37 -21.99
N LEU A 300 -4.17 -38.50 -20.78
CA LEU A 300 -2.81 -38.07 -20.47
C LEU A 300 -1.76 -38.91 -21.23
N GLU A 301 -1.90 -40.22 -21.28
CA GLU A 301 -1.02 -41.10 -22.07
C GLU A 301 -1.07 -40.75 -23.56
N GLN A 302 -2.27 -40.45 -24.08
CA GLN A 302 -2.45 -39.96 -25.43
C GLN A 302 -1.71 -38.62 -25.65
N LEU A 303 -1.84 -37.69 -24.70
CA LEU A 303 -1.17 -36.38 -24.69
C LEU A 303 0.35 -36.48 -24.49
N LEU A 304 0.88 -37.57 -23.97
CA LEU A 304 2.33 -37.74 -23.79
C LEU A 304 2.93 -38.54 -24.95
N THR A 305 2.26 -39.59 -25.41
CA THR A 305 2.77 -40.51 -26.45
C THR A 305 2.75 -39.90 -27.84
N ARG A 306 1.76 -39.07 -28.16
CA ARG A 306 1.63 -38.48 -29.52
C ARG A 306 2.59 -37.32 -29.78
N TYR A 307 3.26 -36.83 -28.75
CA TYR A 307 3.96 -35.55 -28.79
C TYR A 307 5.46 -35.74 -28.74
N THR A 308 6.13 -35.60 -29.87
CA THR A 308 7.60 -35.48 -29.93
C THR A 308 8.00 -34.11 -29.36
N LEU A 309 8.24 -34.01 -28.06
CA LEU A 309 8.47 -32.78 -27.29
C LEU A 309 9.85 -32.12 -27.53
N TRP A 310 10.46 -32.30 -28.71
CA TRP A 310 11.82 -31.80 -28.97
C TRP A 310 11.90 -30.28 -29.22
N ARG A 311 10.75 -29.60 -29.46
CA ARG A 311 10.64 -28.15 -29.70
C ARG A 311 9.47 -27.42 -29.02
N GLN A 312 8.66 -28.10 -28.21
CA GLN A 312 7.39 -27.58 -27.67
C GLN A 312 7.53 -27.07 -26.24
N SER A 313 6.73 -26.06 -25.85
CA SER A 313 6.84 -25.43 -24.53
C SER A 313 5.63 -25.60 -23.59
N ARG A 314 4.40 -25.89 -24.06
CA ARG A 314 3.24 -26.13 -23.17
C ARG A 314 2.19 -27.11 -23.74
N ILE A 315 1.73 -28.04 -22.89
CA ILE A 315 0.64 -28.98 -23.19
C ILE A 315 -0.48 -28.84 -22.16
N ALA A 316 -1.72 -29.15 -22.53
CA ALA A 316 -2.86 -29.08 -21.63
C ALA A 316 -3.82 -30.27 -21.75
N LEU A 317 -4.34 -30.70 -20.61
CA LEU A 317 -5.43 -31.66 -20.51
C LEU A 317 -6.68 -30.92 -20.04
N ILE A 318 -7.64 -30.75 -20.94
CA ILE A 318 -8.87 -29.98 -20.74
C ILE A 318 -10.01 -30.96 -20.48
N VAL A 319 -10.58 -30.93 -19.28
CA VAL A 319 -11.51 -31.97 -18.84
C VAL A 319 -12.87 -31.39 -18.54
N PHE A 320 -13.86 -31.72 -19.36
CA PHE A 320 -15.25 -31.34 -19.18
C PHE A 320 -15.89 -32.24 -18.12
N MET A 321 -16.16 -31.66 -16.94
CA MET A 321 -16.70 -32.37 -15.79
C MET A 321 -18.19 -32.11 -15.65
N ARG A 322 -18.98 -33.20 -15.72
CA ARG A 322 -20.43 -33.20 -15.52
C ARG A 322 -20.72 -33.65 -14.09
N GLY A 323 -21.37 -32.87 -13.24
CA GLY A 323 -21.65 -33.37 -11.89
C GLY A 323 -22.46 -32.47 -10.97
N HIS A 324 -23.72 -32.84 -10.72
CA HIS A 324 -24.66 -32.01 -9.96
C HIS A 324 -24.51 -32.05 -8.42
N ARG A 325 -23.54 -32.77 -7.83
CA ARG A 325 -23.50 -32.95 -6.35
C ARG A 325 -22.14 -33.00 -5.63
N ASN A 326 -21.00 -33.21 -6.30
CA ASN A 326 -19.69 -33.08 -5.62
C ASN A 326 -18.51 -32.88 -6.59
N VAL A 327 -18.46 -31.71 -7.23
CA VAL A 327 -17.42 -31.35 -8.22
C VAL A 327 -16.02 -31.41 -7.60
N THR A 328 -15.87 -31.00 -6.34
CA THR A 328 -14.60 -31.00 -5.62
C THR A 328 -13.96 -32.39 -5.61
N ASP A 329 -14.71 -33.43 -5.26
CA ASP A 329 -14.20 -34.81 -5.25
C ASP A 329 -13.74 -35.28 -6.64
N LEU A 330 -14.42 -34.83 -7.72
CA LEU A 330 -14.03 -35.17 -9.09
C LEU A 330 -12.70 -34.52 -9.47
N ILE A 331 -12.54 -33.24 -9.11
CA ILE A 331 -11.31 -32.48 -9.33
C ILE A 331 -10.16 -33.11 -8.54
N ASP A 332 -10.36 -33.38 -7.25
CA ASP A 332 -9.34 -34.02 -6.39
C ASP A 332 -8.94 -35.40 -6.93
N SER A 333 -9.91 -36.19 -7.40
CA SER A 333 -9.65 -37.48 -8.05
C SER A 333 -8.83 -37.33 -9.33
N ALA A 334 -9.07 -36.28 -10.11
CA ALA A 334 -8.30 -35.99 -11.32
C ALA A 334 -6.85 -35.57 -10.99
N HIS A 335 -6.66 -34.68 -10.01
CA HIS A 335 -5.34 -34.29 -9.54
C HIS A 335 -4.54 -35.49 -9.02
N ALA A 336 -5.18 -36.38 -8.25
CA ALA A 336 -4.57 -37.61 -7.76
C ALA A 336 -4.14 -38.53 -8.91
N ALA A 337 -4.98 -38.70 -9.93
CA ALA A 337 -4.68 -39.53 -11.09
C ALA A 337 -3.51 -38.97 -11.95
N ILE A 338 -3.43 -37.65 -12.13
CA ILE A 338 -2.32 -37.00 -12.85
C ILE A 338 -1.02 -37.13 -12.05
N SER A 339 -1.08 -36.90 -10.73
CA SER A 339 0.08 -36.99 -9.84
C SER A 339 0.63 -38.42 -9.76
N ALA A 340 -0.23 -39.43 -9.85
CA ALA A 340 0.15 -40.85 -9.81
C ALA A 340 0.70 -41.37 -11.16
N HIS A 341 0.60 -40.60 -12.25
CA HIS A 341 1.04 -41.06 -13.55
C HIS A 341 2.59 -41.20 -13.60
N PRO A 342 3.16 -42.30 -14.14
CA PRO A 342 4.60 -42.57 -14.06
C PRO A 342 5.52 -41.51 -14.69
N ARG A 343 4.97 -40.73 -15.64
CA ARG A 343 5.71 -39.64 -16.30
C ARG A 343 5.53 -38.28 -15.62
N THR A 344 4.71 -38.18 -14.57
CA THR A 344 4.57 -36.95 -13.79
C THR A 344 5.69 -36.87 -12.77
N GLN A 345 6.51 -35.83 -12.86
CA GLN A 345 7.67 -35.64 -11.98
C GLN A 345 7.31 -34.79 -10.77
N ARG A 346 6.59 -33.69 -10.99
CA ARG A 346 6.32 -32.71 -9.93
C ARG A 346 5.06 -31.91 -10.21
N LEU A 347 4.32 -31.56 -9.15
CA LEU A 347 3.33 -30.50 -9.16
C LEU A 347 4.03 -29.14 -9.04
N ILE A 348 3.83 -28.26 -10.01
CA ILE A 348 4.42 -26.92 -10.08
C ILE A 348 3.56 -25.92 -9.30
N ASP A 349 2.25 -25.89 -9.60
CA ASP A 349 1.30 -24.96 -8.99
C ASP A 349 -0.09 -25.60 -8.87
N ALA A 350 -0.71 -25.40 -7.71
CA ALA A 350 -2.09 -25.77 -7.41
C ALA A 350 -2.70 -24.74 -6.44
N SER A 351 -2.35 -23.46 -6.60
CA SER A 351 -2.88 -22.35 -5.80
C SER A 351 -4.40 -22.20 -5.95
N GLU A 352 -4.94 -22.53 -7.14
CA GLU A 352 -6.37 -22.63 -7.42
C GLU A 352 -6.72 -24.00 -8.03
N PRO A 353 -6.70 -25.09 -7.23
CA PRO A 353 -6.85 -26.45 -7.77
C PRO A 353 -8.21 -26.69 -8.43
N ALA A 354 -9.23 -25.91 -8.05
CA ALA A 354 -10.54 -25.95 -8.67
C ALA A 354 -10.56 -25.37 -10.11
N SER A 355 -9.55 -24.62 -10.53
CA SER A 355 -9.50 -23.93 -11.83
C SER A 355 -8.31 -24.34 -12.69
N ARG A 356 -7.17 -24.72 -12.07
CA ARG A 356 -5.93 -25.06 -12.77
C ARG A 356 -5.01 -25.91 -11.89
N GLY A 357 -4.35 -26.89 -12.50
CA GLY A 357 -3.19 -27.56 -11.91
C GLY A 357 -2.03 -27.59 -12.91
N ASP A 358 -0.85 -27.14 -12.50
CA ASP A 358 0.35 -27.17 -13.33
C ASP A 358 1.31 -28.27 -12.87
N TYR A 359 1.78 -29.07 -13.81
CA TYR A 359 2.63 -30.22 -13.58
C TYR A 359 3.84 -30.20 -14.51
N GLU A 360 4.92 -30.79 -14.03
CA GLU A 360 6.10 -31.11 -14.80
C GLU A 360 6.06 -32.59 -15.16
N VAL A 361 6.15 -32.90 -16.46
CA VAL A 361 6.03 -34.26 -16.99
C VAL A 361 7.17 -34.62 -17.94
N LEU A 362 7.56 -35.89 -17.98
CA LEU A 362 8.58 -36.41 -18.89
C LEU A 362 8.05 -36.59 -20.31
N ALA A 363 8.86 -36.13 -21.27
CA ALA A 363 8.60 -36.33 -22.68
C ALA A 363 8.66 -37.79 -23.14
N SER A 364 7.79 -38.18 -24.07
CA SER A 364 7.69 -39.52 -24.67
C SER A 364 9.05 -40.11 -25.08
N ASP A 365 9.86 -39.32 -25.79
CA ASP A 365 11.05 -39.79 -26.51
C ASP A 365 12.40 -39.32 -25.91
N ASP A 366 12.39 -38.57 -24.80
CA ASP A 366 13.61 -38.05 -24.16
C ASP A 366 13.42 -37.97 -22.63
N GLU A 367 13.99 -38.94 -21.91
CA GLU A 367 13.96 -39.01 -20.43
C GLU A 367 14.66 -37.82 -19.74
N LYS A 368 15.36 -36.97 -20.50
CA LYS A 368 16.03 -35.77 -19.97
C LYS A 368 15.23 -34.49 -20.21
N ARG A 369 14.08 -34.55 -20.91
CA ARG A 369 13.27 -33.38 -21.22
C ARG A 369 11.96 -33.38 -20.45
N LEU A 370 11.71 -32.22 -19.85
CA LEU A 370 10.51 -31.92 -19.09
C LEU A 370 9.60 -31.03 -19.92
N ALA A 371 8.30 -31.30 -19.85
CA ALA A 371 7.24 -30.49 -20.43
C ALA A 371 6.34 -29.94 -19.33
N HIS A 372 5.77 -28.77 -19.57
CA HIS A 372 4.78 -28.15 -18.69
C HIS A 372 3.39 -28.61 -19.11
N LEU A 373 2.75 -29.43 -18.27
CA LEU A 373 1.37 -29.87 -18.39
C LEU A 373 0.45 -28.98 -17.55
N THR A 374 -0.56 -28.38 -18.19
CA THR A 374 -1.63 -27.67 -17.49
C THR A 374 -2.91 -28.50 -17.53
N PHE A 375 -3.41 -28.86 -16.36
CA PHE A 375 -4.72 -29.47 -16.17
C PHE A 375 -5.77 -28.37 -15.97
N LEU A 376 -6.84 -28.43 -16.78
CA LEU A 376 -7.94 -27.47 -16.76
C LEU A 376 -9.27 -28.21 -16.54
N PRO A 377 -9.77 -28.27 -15.30
CA PRO A 377 -11.12 -28.73 -15.03
C PRO A 377 -12.12 -27.69 -15.54
N VAL A 378 -12.88 -28.05 -16.58
CA VAL A 378 -14.01 -27.26 -17.05
C VAL A 378 -15.25 -27.80 -16.35
N VAL A 379 -15.61 -27.14 -15.25
CA VAL A 379 -16.77 -27.53 -14.43
C VAL A 379 -18.04 -27.06 -15.11
N ILE A 380 -18.98 -27.98 -15.21
CA ILE A 380 -20.24 -27.74 -15.88
C ILE A 380 -21.38 -28.27 -15.00
N ASP A 381 -22.01 -27.37 -14.23
CA ASP A 381 -23.07 -27.66 -13.25
C ASP A 381 -24.49 -27.76 -13.83
#